data_AF-A0A7J6IJ59-F1
#
_entry.id   AF-A0A7J6IJ59-F1
#
_cell.length_a   1.000
_cell.length_b   1.000
_cell.length_c   1.000
_cell.angle_alpha   90.00
_cell.angle_beta   90.00
_cell.angle_gamma   90.00
#
_symmetry.space_group_name_H-M   'P 1'
#
loop_
_entity.id
_entity.type
_entity.pdbx_description
1 polymer ?
#
loop_
_entity_poly.entity_id
_entity_poly.type
_entity_poly.pdbx_seq_one_letter_code
_entity_poly.pdbx_strand_id
1 'polypeptide(L)'
;MYQDSIRLLENVNASAPFLVELGFLHINVTRDPEAARAVFDQALDSGSTGWPYAVMGEAPEATLDTADTFQSEILYRLFRESADVKRKRQLLAAIEGLLMWPLALDVPPISNTAVLYQQVVLARMSLKLGPAEKFHQTLQGVVDPCMGALSDNVGWNDRDNLVCLATSLGILGGTVKDGQGLKRAAQILPSAQSLVWTQLEGRERDV
;
A
#
# COMPACT_ATOMS: atom_id res chain seq x y z
N MET A 1 9.08 21.87 -16.04
CA MET A 1 10.15 21.27 -15.19
C MET A 1 9.87 19.80 -14.94
N TYR A 2 8.90 19.38 -14.09
CA TYR A 2 8.61 17.95 -13.86
C TYR A 2 8.33 17.18 -15.16
N GLN A 3 7.44 17.69 -16.02
CA GLN A 3 7.10 17.04 -17.29
C GLN A 3 8.30 16.91 -18.25
N ASP A 4 9.14 17.93 -18.34
CA ASP A 4 10.32 17.93 -19.21
C ASP A 4 11.37 16.92 -18.70
N SER A 5 11.59 16.88 -17.38
CA SER A 5 12.49 15.93 -16.72
C SER A 5 12.01 14.48 -16.87
N ILE A 6 10.71 14.22 -16.67
CA ILE A 6 10.10 12.90 -16.84
C ILE A 6 10.34 12.38 -18.25
N ARG A 7 10.03 13.19 -19.28
CA ARG A 7 10.21 12.81 -20.68
C ARG A 7 11.66 12.48 -21.05
N LEU A 8 12.64 13.17 -20.45
CA LEU A 8 14.04 12.86 -20.68
C LEU A 8 14.43 11.52 -20.04
N LEU A 9 13.95 11.26 -18.82
CA LEU A 9 14.28 10.09 -18.02
C LEU A 9 13.54 8.81 -18.45
N GLU A 10 12.40 8.93 -19.13
CA GLU A 10 11.69 7.79 -19.74
C GLU A 10 12.60 7.01 -20.71
N ASN A 11 13.47 7.69 -21.46
CA ASN A 11 14.36 7.05 -22.43
C ASN A 11 15.41 6.13 -21.78
N VAL A 12 15.59 6.22 -20.46
CA VAL A 12 16.57 5.45 -19.69
C VAL A 12 15.94 4.68 -18.53
N ASN A 13 14.61 4.48 -18.56
CA ASN A 13 13.85 3.81 -17.49
C ASN A 13 14.14 4.40 -16.10
N ALA A 14 14.16 5.72 -15.98
CA ALA A 14 14.47 6.42 -14.72
C ALA A 14 13.44 7.48 -14.30
N SER A 15 12.25 7.47 -14.92
CA SER A 15 11.20 8.44 -14.63
C SER A 15 10.37 8.10 -13.39
N ALA A 16 10.34 6.83 -12.95
CA ALA A 16 9.46 6.36 -11.87
C ALA A 16 9.52 7.20 -10.59
N PRO A 17 10.71 7.55 -10.05
CA PRO A 17 10.78 8.37 -8.83
C PRO A 17 10.19 9.77 -9.01
N PHE A 18 10.45 10.41 -10.15
CA PHE A 18 9.89 11.74 -10.45
C PHE A 18 8.36 11.70 -10.62
N LEU A 19 7.84 10.61 -11.18
CA LEU A 19 6.40 10.39 -11.27
C LEU A 19 5.79 10.22 -9.87
N VAL A 20 6.41 9.43 -8.99
CA VAL A 20 5.97 9.31 -7.59
C VAL A 20 5.91 10.67 -6.87
N GLU A 21 6.97 11.48 -6.99
CA GLU A 21 7.01 12.83 -6.43
C GLU A 21 5.91 13.74 -7.01
N LEU A 22 5.67 13.68 -8.32
CA LEU A 22 4.58 14.43 -8.95
C LEU A 22 3.20 13.95 -8.45
N GLY A 23 3.03 12.66 -8.21
CA GLY A 23 1.84 12.08 -7.58
C GLY A 23 1.58 12.69 -6.19
N PHE A 24 2.64 12.84 -5.38
CA PHE A 24 2.53 13.52 -4.08
C PHE A 24 2.13 14.99 -4.19
N LEU A 25 2.63 15.72 -5.18
CA LEU A 25 2.20 17.09 -5.43
C LEU A 25 0.72 17.15 -5.79
N HIS A 26 0.22 16.22 -6.59
CA HIS A 26 -1.20 16.16 -6.91
C HIS A 26 -2.08 15.85 -5.69
N ILE A 27 -1.64 14.94 -4.81
CA ILE A 27 -2.36 14.62 -3.56
C ILE A 27 -2.38 15.81 -2.60
N ASN A 28 -1.22 16.45 -2.39
CA ASN A 28 -1.02 17.36 -1.26
C ASN A 28 -1.22 18.83 -1.60
N VAL A 29 -0.86 19.24 -2.82
CA VAL A 29 -0.88 20.63 -3.26
C VAL A 29 -2.12 20.92 -4.09
N THR A 30 -2.31 20.19 -5.20
CA THR A 30 -3.44 20.46 -6.11
C THR A 30 -4.74 19.79 -5.68
N ARG A 31 -4.67 18.85 -4.72
CA ARG A 31 -5.81 18.06 -4.21
C ARG A 31 -6.59 17.36 -5.33
N ASP A 32 -5.87 16.88 -6.33
CA ASP A 32 -6.44 16.22 -7.51
C ASP A 32 -6.11 14.72 -7.49
N PRO A 33 -6.99 13.87 -6.93
CA PRO A 33 -6.75 12.44 -6.83
C PRO A 33 -6.78 11.73 -8.20
N GLU A 34 -7.42 12.30 -9.22
CA GLU A 34 -7.42 11.72 -10.57
C GLU A 34 -6.11 12.00 -11.29
N ALA A 35 -5.58 13.22 -11.18
CA ALA A 35 -4.26 13.53 -11.69
C ALA A 35 -3.17 12.71 -10.97
N ALA A 36 -3.29 12.56 -9.63
CA ALA A 36 -2.38 11.71 -8.87
C ALA A 36 -2.43 10.26 -9.37
N ARG A 37 -3.65 9.70 -9.52
CA ARG A 37 -3.85 8.35 -10.05
C ARG A 37 -3.15 8.15 -11.39
N ALA A 38 -3.35 9.07 -12.33
CA ALA A 38 -2.80 8.97 -13.68
C ALA A 38 -1.26 9.02 -13.69
N VAL A 39 -0.66 9.73 -12.73
CA VAL A 39 0.80 9.81 -12.59
C VAL A 39 1.36 8.56 -11.92
N PHE A 40 0.69 7.99 -10.91
CA PHE A 40 1.10 6.71 -10.33
C PHE A 40 0.90 5.54 -11.29
N ASP A 41 -0.15 5.57 -12.12
CA ASP A 41 -0.30 4.64 -13.25
C ASP A 41 0.97 4.73 -14.13
N GLN A 42 1.36 5.92 -14.59
CA GLN A 42 2.60 6.08 -15.36
C GLN A 42 3.86 5.59 -14.63
N ALA A 43 3.94 5.76 -13.31
CA ALA A 43 5.07 5.26 -12.53
C ALA A 43 5.12 3.74 -12.55
N LEU A 44 3.98 3.06 -12.37
CA LEU A 44 3.90 1.60 -12.40
C LEU A 44 4.07 1.04 -13.82
N ASP A 45 3.69 1.82 -14.85
CA ASP A 45 3.88 1.49 -16.27
C ASP A 45 5.33 1.72 -16.72
N SER A 46 6.14 2.39 -15.90
CA SER A 46 7.57 2.54 -16.16
C SER A 46 8.30 1.22 -15.92
N GLY A 47 9.36 0.96 -16.69
CA GLY A 47 10.23 -0.18 -16.43
C GLY A 47 11.34 0.17 -15.44
N SER A 48 12.10 -0.84 -15.03
CA SER A 48 13.33 -0.69 -14.25
C SER A 48 14.47 -1.47 -14.88
N THR A 49 15.70 -1.06 -14.58
CA THR A 49 16.90 -1.84 -14.93
C THR A 49 17.36 -2.76 -13.78
N GLY A 50 16.67 -2.72 -12.64
CA GLY A 50 17.05 -3.40 -11.39
C GLY A 50 18.18 -2.70 -10.62
N TRP A 51 18.77 -1.63 -11.19
CA TRP A 51 19.77 -0.80 -10.51
C TRP A 51 19.14 0.49 -9.98
N PRO A 52 19.77 1.15 -8.98
CA PRO A 52 19.31 2.45 -8.51
C PRO A 52 19.10 3.43 -9.65
N TYR A 53 17.98 4.16 -9.62
CA TYR A 53 17.59 5.06 -10.70
C TYR A 53 18.62 6.16 -10.91
N ALA A 54 18.92 6.46 -12.19
CA ALA A 54 19.77 7.58 -12.53
C ALA A 54 19.22 8.90 -11.95
N VAL A 55 20.11 9.82 -11.57
CA VAL A 55 19.81 11.12 -10.94
C VAL A 55 19.38 11.03 -9.48
N MET A 56 18.31 10.28 -9.17
CA MET A 56 17.75 10.23 -7.80
C MET A 56 18.47 9.21 -6.90
N GLY A 57 19.05 8.16 -7.48
CA GLY A 57 19.73 7.09 -6.74
C GLY A 57 18.80 6.21 -5.91
N GLU A 58 17.48 6.32 -6.11
CA GLU A 58 16.49 5.51 -5.40
C GLU A 58 16.52 4.06 -5.85
N ALA A 59 16.35 3.15 -4.88
CA ALA A 59 16.22 1.72 -5.14
C ALA A 59 14.88 1.43 -5.82
N PRO A 60 14.84 0.65 -6.92
CA PRO A 60 13.61 0.34 -7.62
C PRO A 60 12.53 -0.30 -6.74
N GLU A 61 12.91 -1.10 -5.76
CA GLU A 61 12.00 -1.75 -4.81
C GLU A 61 11.27 -0.71 -3.95
N ALA A 62 11.98 0.31 -3.48
CA ALA A 62 11.41 1.37 -2.66
C ALA A 62 10.47 2.27 -3.47
N THR A 63 10.83 2.57 -4.72
CA THR A 63 9.97 3.34 -5.62
C THR A 63 8.70 2.55 -5.98
N LEU A 64 8.81 1.24 -6.24
CA LEU A 64 7.64 0.38 -6.46
C LEU A 64 6.73 0.32 -5.24
N ASP A 65 7.29 0.04 -4.05
CA ASP A 65 6.51 -0.03 -2.80
C ASP A 65 5.74 1.26 -2.53
N THR A 66 6.38 2.40 -2.79
CA THR A 66 5.74 3.71 -2.71
C THR A 66 4.63 3.86 -3.74
N ALA A 67 4.91 3.59 -5.03
CA ALA A 67 3.92 3.72 -6.09
C ALA A 67 2.70 2.81 -5.85
N ASP A 68 2.92 1.55 -5.48
CA ASP A 68 1.88 0.57 -5.16
C ASP A 68 1.02 1.01 -3.97
N THR A 69 1.65 1.42 -2.87
CA THR A 69 0.96 1.87 -1.65
C THR A 69 0.05 3.06 -1.93
N PHE A 70 0.58 4.09 -2.59
CA PHE A 70 -0.19 5.31 -2.85
C PHE A 70 -1.23 5.13 -3.95
N GLN A 71 -0.95 4.31 -4.96
CA GLN A 71 -1.95 3.97 -5.96
C GLN A 71 -3.11 3.18 -5.34
N SER A 72 -2.80 2.24 -4.44
CA SER A 72 -3.81 1.52 -3.65
C SER A 72 -4.69 2.48 -2.84
N GLU A 73 -4.10 3.46 -2.17
CA GLU A 73 -4.85 4.46 -1.40
C GLU A 73 -5.76 5.33 -2.28
N ILE A 74 -5.24 5.82 -3.40
CA ILE A 74 -6.00 6.65 -4.34
C ILE A 74 -7.16 5.87 -4.96
N LEU A 75 -6.92 4.64 -5.41
CA LEU A 75 -7.96 3.77 -5.94
C LEU A 75 -9.07 3.55 -4.91
N TYR A 76 -8.71 3.31 -3.66
CA TYR A 76 -9.68 3.16 -2.57
C TYR A 76 -10.47 4.45 -2.31
N ARG A 77 -9.79 5.60 -2.29
CA ARG A 77 -10.42 6.91 -2.08
C ARG A 77 -11.44 7.19 -3.18
N LEU A 78 -11.05 7.09 -4.44
CA LEU A 78 -11.92 7.28 -5.60
C LEU A 78 -13.10 6.29 -5.59
N PHE A 79 -12.86 5.05 -5.15
CA PHE A 79 -13.90 4.03 -5.02
C PHE A 79 -14.95 4.40 -3.96
N ARG A 80 -14.50 4.94 -2.81
CA ARG A 80 -15.39 5.38 -1.75
C ARG A 80 -16.21 6.61 -2.14
N GLU A 81 -15.57 7.57 -2.80
CA GLU A 81 -16.18 8.84 -3.21
C GLU A 81 -17.12 8.69 -4.41
N SER A 82 -16.91 7.69 -5.26
CA SER A 82 -17.80 7.43 -6.40
C SER A 82 -19.20 7.01 -5.96
N ALA A 83 -20.23 7.58 -6.60
CA ALA A 83 -21.60 7.06 -6.56
C ALA A 83 -21.87 6.06 -7.70
N ASP A 84 -21.06 6.09 -8.76
CA ASP A 84 -21.23 5.22 -9.93
C ASP A 84 -20.64 3.83 -9.69
N VAL A 85 -21.52 2.82 -9.75
CA VAL A 85 -21.20 1.40 -9.60
C VAL A 85 -20.26 0.91 -10.71
N LYS A 86 -20.41 1.41 -11.94
CA LYS A 86 -19.54 1.02 -13.06
C LYS A 86 -18.11 1.48 -12.79
N ARG A 87 -17.94 2.74 -12.40
CA ARG A 87 -16.64 3.29 -11.97
C ARG A 87 -16.04 2.51 -10.79
N LYS A 88 -16.85 2.15 -9.79
CA LYS A 88 -16.37 1.32 -8.67
C LYS A 88 -15.85 -0.04 -9.12
N ARG A 89 -16.51 -0.70 -10.07
CA ARG A 89 -16.02 -1.97 -10.64
C ARG A 89 -14.71 -1.79 -11.39
N GLN A 90 -14.56 -0.70 -12.14
CA GLN A 90 -13.30 -0.39 -12.82
C GLN A 90 -12.15 -0.16 -11.83
N LEU A 91 -12.40 0.56 -10.73
CA LEU A 91 -11.42 0.77 -9.67
C LEU A 91 -11.07 -0.54 -8.95
N LEU A 92 -12.05 -1.41 -8.71
CA LEU A 92 -11.83 -2.74 -8.14
C LEU A 92 -10.95 -3.61 -9.07
N ALA A 93 -11.22 -3.61 -10.37
CA ALA A 93 -10.38 -4.33 -11.32
C ALA A 93 -8.96 -3.76 -11.40
N ALA A 94 -8.81 -2.43 -11.26
CA ALA A 94 -7.50 -1.78 -11.27
C ALA A 94 -6.61 -2.23 -10.08
N ILE A 95 -7.18 -2.31 -8.87
CA ILE A 95 -6.41 -2.78 -7.69
C ILE A 95 -6.04 -4.26 -7.81
N GLU A 96 -6.88 -5.10 -8.43
CA GLU A 96 -6.56 -6.51 -8.68
C GLU A 96 -5.41 -6.70 -9.66
N GLY A 97 -5.26 -5.77 -10.62
CA GLY A 97 -4.24 -5.82 -11.65
C GLY A 97 -2.93 -5.10 -11.30
N LEU A 98 -2.80 -4.49 -10.12
CA LEU A 98 -1.71 -3.56 -9.81
C LEU A 98 -0.30 -4.19 -9.95
N LEU A 99 -0.16 -5.46 -9.55
CA LEU A 99 1.12 -6.19 -9.65
C LEU A 99 1.39 -6.81 -11.03
N MET A 100 0.53 -6.54 -12.02
CA MET A 100 0.73 -6.97 -13.41
C MET A 100 1.43 -5.90 -14.26
N TRP A 101 1.82 -4.78 -13.65
CA TRP A 101 2.38 -3.63 -14.35
C TRP A 101 3.90 -3.79 -14.55
N PRO A 102 4.47 -3.20 -15.62
CA PRO A 102 5.89 -3.31 -15.96
C PRO A 102 6.84 -3.16 -14.77
N LEU A 103 6.70 -2.13 -13.95
CA LEU A 103 7.60 -1.89 -12.82
C LEU A 103 7.58 -3.04 -11.82
N ALA A 104 6.39 -3.56 -11.51
CA ALA A 104 6.22 -4.67 -10.58
C ALA A 104 6.77 -6.00 -11.13
N LEU A 105 6.78 -6.16 -12.45
CA LEU A 105 7.35 -7.33 -13.12
C LEU A 105 8.88 -7.26 -13.18
N ASP A 106 9.45 -6.07 -13.43
CA ASP A 106 10.90 -5.84 -13.43
C ASP A 106 11.49 -5.92 -12.02
N VAL A 107 10.70 -5.56 -11.00
CA VAL A 107 11.10 -5.49 -9.59
C VAL A 107 10.08 -6.25 -8.74
N PRO A 108 10.17 -7.59 -8.65
CA PRO A 108 9.17 -8.36 -7.92
C PRO A 108 9.18 -8.01 -6.42
N PRO A 109 8.02 -8.04 -5.73
CA PRO A 109 7.95 -7.81 -4.30
C PRO A 109 8.91 -8.70 -3.52
N ILE A 110 9.74 -8.09 -2.69
CA ILE A 110 10.80 -8.78 -1.93
C ILE A 110 10.26 -9.68 -0.80
N SER A 111 9.00 -9.49 -0.41
CA SER A 111 8.34 -10.29 0.63
C SER A 111 6.82 -10.19 0.53
N ASN A 112 6.11 -11.10 1.20
CA ASN A 112 4.65 -11.00 1.35
C ASN A 112 4.21 -9.71 2.06
N THR A 113 5.07 -9.12 2.90
CA THR A 113 4.78 -7.84 3.59
C THR A 113 4.53 -6.72 2.59
N ALA A 114 5.30 -6.70 1.49
CA ALA A 114 5.28 -5.63 0.50
C ALA A 114 3.94 -5.52 -0.25
N VAL A 115 3.06 -6.52 -0.17
CA VAL A 115 1.74 -6.51 -0.84
C VAL A 115 0.57 -6.45 0.15
N LEU A 116 0.83 -6.42 1.46
CA LEU A 116 -0.23 -6.48 2.48
C LEU A 116 -1.16 -5.27 2.41
N TYR A 117 -0.62 -4.07 2.18
CA TYR A 117 -1.44 -2.86 2.11
C TYR A 117 -2.43 -2.91 0.93
N GLN A 118 -1.95 -3.28 -0.26
CA GLN A 118 -2.78 -3.50 -1.44
C GLN A 118 -3.87 -4.54 -1.16
N GLN A 119 -3.53 -5.66 -0.50
CA GLN A 119 -4.50 -6.70 -0.14
C GLN A 119 -5.55 -6.20 0.86
N VAL A 120 -5.16 -5.40 1.85
CA VAL A 120 -6.12 -4.75 2.77
C VAL A 120 -7.09 -3.86 2.00
N VAL A 121 -6.60 -3.08 1.04
CA VAL A 121 -7.43 -2.23 0.18
C VAL A 121 -8.38 -3.07 -0.68
N LEU A 122 -7.86 -4.11 -1.33
CA LEU A 122 -8.65 -5.03 -2.15
C LEU A 122 -9.74 -5.71 -1.33
N ALA A 123 -9.45 -6.13 -0.09
CA ALA A 123 -10.44 -6.71 0.81
C ALA A 123 -11.55 -5.69 1.14
N ARG A 124 -11.20 -4.44 1.46
CA ARG A 124 -12.18 -3.38 1.75
C ARG A 124 -13.10 -3.11 0.55
N MET A 125 -12.56 -3.08 -0.65
CA MET A 125 -13.34 -2.86 -1.87
C MET A 125 -14.21 -4.08 -2.19
N SER A 126 -13.66 -5.29 -2.04
CA SER A 126 -14.38 -6.55 -2.23
C SER A 126 -15.53 -6.72 -1.26
N LEU A 127 -15.39 -6.30 0.01
CA LEU A 127 -16.48 -6.29 0.98
C LEU A 127 -17.67 -5.43 0.51
N LYS A 128 -17.41 -4.37 -0.25
CA LYS A 128 -18.45 -3.42 -0.70
C LYS A 128 -19.05 -3.78 -2.05
N LEU A 129 -18.28 -4.35 -2.97
CA LEU A 129 -18.73 -4.57 -4.35
C LEU A 129 -18.18 -5.84 -5.02
N GLY A 130 -17.43 -6.66 -4.30
CA GLY A 130 -16.88 -7.92 -4.81
C GLY A 130 -17.64 -9.16 -4.30
N PRO A 131 -17.24 -10.36 -4.75
CA PRO A 131 -17.71 -11.62 -4.18
C PRO A 131 -17.31 -11.72 -2.70
N ALA A 132 -18.22 -12.22 -1.85
CA ALA A 132 -17.94 -12.42 -0.42
C ALA A 132 -16.76 -13.38 -0.19
N GLU A 133 -16.64 -14.40 -1.05
CA GLU A 133 -15.50 -15.32 -1.05
C GLU A 133 -14.17 -14.60 -1.30
N LYS A 134 -14.13 -13.68 -2.28
CA LYS A 134 -12.93 -12.88 -2.57
C LYS A 134 -12.54 -12.01 -1.38
N PHE A 135 -13.51 -11.36 -0.74
CA PHE A 135 -13.27 -10.61 0.50
C PHE A 135 -12.63 -11.50 1.57
N HIS A 136 -13.20 -12.68 1.82
CA HIS A 136 -12.71 -13.60 2.85
C HIS A 136 -11.29 -14.09 2.54
N GLN A 137 -11.05 -14.58 1.32
CA GLN A 137 -9.75 -15.08 0.89
C GLN A 137 -8.68 -14.00 0.94
N THR A 138 -8.96 -12.79 0.44
CA THR A 138 -8.01 -11.69 0.46
C THR A 138 -7.70 -11.25 1.89
N LEU A 139 -8.71 -11.14 2.76
CA LEU A 139 -8.46 -10.70 4.13
C LEU A 139 -7.72 -11.77 4.96
N GLN A 140 -8.02 -13.04 4.75
CA GLN A 140 -7.25 -14.14 5.34
C GLN A 140 -5.80 -14.12 4.85
N GLY A 141 -5.59 -13.85 3.55
CA GLY A 141 -4.27 -13.66 2.95
C GLY A 141 -3.46 -12.50 3.55
N VAL A 142 -4.10 -11.57 4.27
CA VAL A 142 -3.40 -10.55 5.08
C VAL A 142 -3.15 -11.04 6.51
N VAL A 143 -4.18 -11.60 7.16
CA VAL A 143 -4.12 -11.99 8.58
C VAL A 143 -3.07 -13.08 8.82
N ASP A 144 -3.04 -14.13 7.99
CA ASP A 144 -2.16 -15.27 8.21
C ASP A 144 -0.67 -14.87 8.11
N PRO A 145 -0.21 -14.13 7.08
CA PRO A 145 1.16 -13.63 7.02
C PRO A 145 1.50 -12.65 8.14
N CYS A 146 0.58 -11.75 8.53
CA CYS A 146 0.83 -10.82 9.64
C CYS A 146 1.08 -11.58 10.95
N MET A 147 0.25 -12.58 11.25
CA MET A 147 0.44 -13.42 12.44
C MET A 147 1.75 -14.20 12.39
N GLY A 148 2.12 -14.70 11.20
CA GLY A 148 3.40 -15.39 10.99
C GLY A 148 4.60 -14.49 11.23
N ALA A 149 4.62 -13.30 10.62
CA ALA A 149 5.69 -12.32 10.79
C ALA A 149 5.84 -11.87 12.25
N LEU A 150 4.73 -11.53 12.92
CA LEU A 150 4.78 -11.10 14.32
C LEU A 150 5.16 -12.21 15.32
N SER A 151 5.22 -13.46 14.87
CA SER A 151 5.63 -14.60 15.68
C SER A 151 7.07 -15.04 15.37
N ASP A 152 7.74 -14.43 14.40
CA ASP A 152 9.11 -14.76 14.02
C ASP A 152 10.14 -13.93 14.82
N ASN A 153 11.41 -13.94 14.39
CA ASN A 153 12.50 -13.20 15.05
C ASN A 153 13.02 -12.02 14.20
N VAL A 154 12.23 -11.52 13.26
CA VAL A 154 12.60 -10.52 12.25
C VAL A 154 11.82 -9.23 12.52
N GLY A 155 12.43 -8.30 13.26
CA GLY A 155 11.68 -7.12 13.75
C GLY A 155 11.46 -5.98 12.74
N TRP A 156 12.11 -5.98 11.58
CA TRP A 156 12.06 -4.81 10.67
C TRP A 156 10.68 -4.58 10.04
N ASN A 157 9.87 -5.63 9.91
CA ASN A 157 8.53 -5.59 9.30
C ASN A 157 7.39 -5.63 10.34
N ASP A 158 7.69 -5.70 11.64
CA ASP A 158 6.66 -5.82 12.69
C ASP A 158 5.65 -4.68 12.66
N ARG A 159 6.12 -3.46 12.39
CA ARG A 159 5.26 -2.28 12.29
C ARG A 159 4.20 -2.42 11.21
N ASP A 160 4.61 -2.80 10.00
CA ASP A 160 3.70 -2.87 8.86
C ASP A 160 2.71 -4.03 9.03
N ASN A 161 3.17 -5.16 9.56
CA ASN A 161 2.32 -6.30 9.91
C ASN A 161 1.32 -5.95 11.02
N LEU A 162 1.72 -5.20 12.05
CA LEU A 162 0.79 -4.73 13.10
C LEU A 162 -0.28 -3.79 12.55
N VAL A 163 0.09 -2.85 11.68
CA VAL A 163 -0.86 -1.92 11.06
C VAL A 163 -1.85 -2.68 10.15
N CYS A 164 -1.35 -3.62 9.34
CA CYS A 164 -2.19 -4.43 8.46
C CYS A 164 -3.11 -5.38 9.24
N LEU A 165 -2.62 -6.01 10.31
CA LEU A 165 -3.41 -6.87 11.18
C LEU A 165 -4.49 -6.06 11.91
N ALA A 166 -4.13 -4.93 12.51
CA ALA A 166 -5.07 -4.04 13.17
C ALA A 166 -6.18 -3.58 12.21
N THR A 167 -5.80 -3.19 11.00
CA THR A 167 -6.76 -2.79 9.96
C THR A 167 -7.70 -3.93 9.59
N SER A 168 -7.16 -5.15 9.44
CA SER A 168 -7.93 -6.36 9.09
C SER A 168 -8.93 -6.74 10.19
N LEU A 169 -8.51 -6.69 11.45
CA LEU A 169 -9.37 -6.93 12.60
C LEU A 169 -10.48 -5.87 12.71
N GLY A 170 -10.16 -4.61 12.41
CA GLY A 170 -11.14 -3.54 12.36
C GLY A 170 -12.21 -3.77 11.30
N ILE A 171 -11.82 -4.27 10.12
CA ILE A 171 -12.74 -4.64 9.04
C ILE A 171 -13.64 -5.80 9.48
N LEU A 172 -13.05 -6.91 9.97
CA LEU A 172 -13.81 -8.07 10.44
C LEU A 172 -14.80 -7.71 11.55
N GLY A 173 -14.33 -6.95 12.54
CA GLY A 173 -15.15 -6.49 13.66
C GLY A 173 -16.34 -5.65 13.20
N GLY A 174 -16.20 -4.89 12.11
CA GLY A 174 -17.30 -4.14 11.49
C GLY A 174 -18.33 -5.01 10.76
N THR A 175 -17.95 -6.22 10.35
CA THR A 175 -18.78 -7.11 9.52
C THR A 175 -19.54 -8.19 10.29
N VAL A 176 -19.02 -8.64 11.43
CA VAL A 176 -19.62 -9.74 12.21
C VAL A 176 -20.49 -9.23 13.36
N LYS A 177 -21.55 -9.98 13.69
CA LYS A 177 -22.56 -9.58 14.70
C LYS A 177 -21.97 -9.27 16.08
N ASP A 178 -20.96 -10.04 16.50
CA ASP A 178 -20.30 -9.91 17.81
C ASP A 178 -18.85 -9.38 17.70
N GLY A 179 -18.60 -8.49 16.74
CA GLY A 179 -17.25 -8.05 16.38
C GLY A 179 -16.55 -7.08 17.34
N GLN A 180 -17.09 -6.82 18.53
CA GLN A 180 -16.54 -5.81 19.45
C GLN A 180 -15.15 -6.17 19.97
N GLY A 181 -14.89 -7.46 20.24
CA GLY A 181 -13.56 -7.94 20.63
C GLY A 181 -12.51 -7.64 19.56
N LEU A 182 -12.85 -7.88 18.29
CA LEU A 182 -11.97 -7.61 17.14
C LEU A 182 -11.72 -6.10 16.97
N LYS A 183 -12.75 -5.26 17.10
CA LYS A 183 -12.60 -3.79 17.08
C LYS A 183 -11.69 -3.29 18.19
N ARG A 184 -11.81 -3.87 19.39
CA ARG A 184 -10.95 -3.51 20.52
C ARG A 184 -9.50 -3.93 20.28
N ALA A 185 -9.28 -5.13 19.77
CA ALA A 185 -7.94 -5.60 19.39
C ALA A 185 -7.30 -4.69 18.33
N ALA A 186 -8.06 -4.29 17.31
CA ALA A 186 -7.62 -3.36 16.28
C ALA A 186 -7.14 -2.00 16.82
N GLN A 187 -7.70 -1.52 17.93
CA GLN A 187 -7.29 -0.27 18.56
C GLN A 187 -6.05 -0.44 19.45
N ILE A 188 -5.90 -1.60 20.09
CA ILE A 188 -4.82 -1.87 21.04
C ILE A 188 -3.51 -2.17 20.32
N LEU A 189 -3.54 -2.97 19.26
CA LEU A 189 -2.33 -3.50 18.61
C LEU A 189 -1.33 -2.41 18.15
N PRO A 190 -1.74 -1.34 17.45
CA PRO A 190 -0.81 -0.27 17.06
C PRO A 190 -0.27 0.51 18.27
N SER A 191 -1.08 0.62 19.33
CA SER A 191 -0.74 1.35 20.55
C SER A 191 0.30 0.62 21.41
N ALA A 192 0.26 -0.72 21.41
CA ALA A 192 1.20 -1.55 22.15
C ALA A 192 2.64 -1.41 21.62
N GLN A 193 2.81 -1.25 20.30
CA GLN A 193 4.12 -1.03 19.68
C GLN A 193 4.74 0.31 20.10
N SER A 194 3.95 1.38 20.13
CA SER A 194 4.41 2.70 20.59
C SER A 194 4.89 2.67 22.04
N LEU A 195 4.22 1.90 22.90
CA LEU A 195 4.60 1.76 24.31
C LEU A 195 5.92 0.99 24.49
N VAL A 196 6.12 -0.10 23.75
CA VAL A 196 7.35 -0.90 23.78
C VAL A 196 8.54 -0.11 23.23
N TRP A 197 8.35 0.62 22.12
CA TRP A 197 9.38 1.48 21.54
C TRP A 197 9.81 2.60 22.50
N THR A 198 8.84 3.26 23.15
CA THR A 198 9.12 4.32 24.14
C THR A 198 9.86 3.78 25.37
N GLN A 199 9.59 2.54 25.78
CA GLN A 199 10.29 1.88 26.88
C GLN A 199 11.73 1.47 26.52
N LEU A 200 12.00 1.11 25.26
CA LEU A 200 13.34 0.78 24.76
C LEU A 200 14.19 2.04 24.57
N GLU A 201 13.65 3.11 23.98
CA GLU A 201 14.34 4.41 23.85
C GLU A 201 14.56 5.12 25.21
N GLY A 202 13.74 4.82 26.22
CA GLY A 202 13.95 5.27 27.59
C GLY A 202 15.14 4.56 28.24
N ARG A 203 15.31 3.27 27.96
CA ARG A 203 16.43 2.46 28.50
C ARG A 203 17.77 2.75 27.84
N GLU A 204 17.81 3.09 26.56
CA GLU A 204 19.05 3.45 25.87
C GLU A 204 19.58 4.84 26.23
N ARG A 205 18.75 5.71 26.80
CA ARG A 205 19.17 7.04 27.30
C ARG A 205 19.68 7.04 28.75
N ASP A 206 19.52 5.92 29.45
CA ASP A 206 19.94 5.72 30.84
C ASP A 206 21.26 4.91 30.96
N VAL A 207 22.01 4.73 29.86
CA VAL A 207 23.33 4.06 29.81
C VAL A 207 24.43 5.03 29.44
#